data_AF-A0A919K9Z5-F1
#
_entry.id   AF-A0A919K9Z5-F1
#
_cell.length_a   1.000
_cell.length_b   1.000
_cell.length_c   1.000
_cell.angle_alpha   90.00
_cell.angle_beta   90.00
_cell.angle_gamma   90.00
#
_symmetry.space_group_name_H-M   'P 1'
#
loop_
_entity.id
_entity.type
_entity.pdbx_description
1 polymer ?
#
loop_
_entity_poly.entity_id
_entity_poly.type
_entity_poly.pdbx_seq_one_letter_code
_entity_poly.pdbx_strand_id
1 'polypeptide(L)' 'MEYRSPLDASFLPYVPIPEPMRIGVAVMTYAKQAAIGVTTDFAAVPEARDFAAAVAAEMSRLRPARRPTKRAARPA' A
#
# COMPACT_ATOMS: atom_id res chain seq x y z
N MET A 1 -11.05 -34.99 2.32
CA MET A 1 -11.01 -33.64 2.92
C MET A 1 -9.95 -32.87 2.15
N GLU A 2 -10.36 -32.04 1.21
CA GLU A 2 -9.47 -31.37 0.27
C GLU A 2 -8.79 -30.19 0.99
N TYR A 3 -7.49 -30.33 1.29
CA TYR A 3 -6.70 -29.27 1.89
C TYR A 3 -6.41 -28.20 0.83
N ARG A 4 -7.27 -27.18 0.76
CA ARG A 4 -7.02 -26.00 -0.06
C ARG A 4 -5.86 -25.21 0.56
N SER A 5 -4.77 -25.14 -0.17
CA SER A 5 -3.58 -24.36 0.14
C SER A 5 -3.96 -22.88 0.40
N PRO A 6 -3.50 -22.23 1.48
CA PRO A 6 -3.85 -20.85 1.82
C PRO A 6 -3.19 -19.79 0.92
N LEU A 7 -2.68 -20.17 -0.26
CA LEU A 7 -1.91 -19.31 -1.15
C LEU A 7 -2.75 -18.40 -2.08
N ASP A 8 -4.08 -18.45 -1.99
CA ASP A 8 -4.97 -17.54 -2.73
C ASP A 8 -4.94 -16.10 -2.16
N ALA A 9 -4.30 -15.88 -1.01
CA ALA A 9 -3.99 -14.57 -0.42
C ALA A 9 -2.54 -14.13 -0.75
N SER A 10 -2.14 -14.20 -2.02
CA SER A 10 -0.78 -13.87 -2.44
C SER A 10 -0.44 -12.38 -2.22
N PHE A 11 0.37 -12.12 -1.18
CA PHE A 11 1.20 -10.92 -0.94
C PHE A 11 0.51 -9.55 -0.83
N LEU A 12 -0.57 -9.44 -0.06
CA LEU A 12 -0.96 -8.10 0.40
C LEU A 12 0.09 -7.60 1.43
N PRO A 13 0.63 -6.39 1.26
CA PRO A 13 1.61 -5.87 2.20
C PRO A 13 0.90 -5.57 3.53
N TYR A 14 1.11 -6.44 4.51
CA TYR A 14 0.58 -6.32 5.86
C TYR A 14 1.61 -5.63 6.76
N VAL A 15 1.21 -4.55 7.45
CA VAL A 15 2.02 -3.92 8.48
C VAL A 15 1.56 -4.45 9.83
N PRO A 16 2.40 -5.19 10.58
CA PRO A 16 2.08 -5.52 11.96
C PRO A 16 2.00 -4.23 12.78
N ILE A 17 0.86 -3.99 13.43
CA ILE A 17 0.58 -2.80 14.23
C ILE A 17 0.90 -3.10 15.71
N PRO A 18 1.93 -2.46 16.31
CA PRO A 18 2.14 -2.47 17.77
C PRO A 18 1.02 -1.72 18.49
N GLU A 19 0.64 -2.11 19.71
CA GLU A 19 -0.49 -1.54 20.49
C GLU A 19 -0.67 0.00 20.54
N PRO A 20 0.38 0.85 20.54
CA PRO A 20 0.17 2.31 20.49
C PRO A 20 -0.12 2.84 19.07
N MET A 21 0.14 2.06 18.04
CA MET A 21 0.01 2.47 16.64
C MET A 21 -1.42 2.18 16.19
N ARG A 22 -2.11 3.17 15.62
CA ARG A 22 -3.52 3.01 15.20
C ARG A 22 -3.68 2.81 13.70
N ILE A 23 -2.65 3.15 12.92
CA ILE A 23 -2.62 3.12 11.46
C ILE A 23 -1.21 2.73 11.00
N GLY A 24 -1.11 1.76 10.09
CA GLY A 24 0.10 1.36 9.39
C GLY A 24 -0.09 1.48 7.87
N VAL A 25 0.94 1.94 7.16
CA VAL A 25 0.93 2.05 5.70
C VAL A 25 2.15 1.33 5.14
N ALA A 26 1.93 0.43 4.17
CA ALA A 26 2.99 -0.21 3.42
C ALA A 26 2.92 0.18 1.94
N VAL A 27 4.09 0.44 1.36
CA VAL A 27 4.23 0.79 -0.06
C VAL A 27 5.17 -0.19 -0.72
N MET A 28 4.67 -0.91 -1.73
CA MET A 28 5.46 -1.79 -2.58
C MET A 28 5.50 -1.21 -3.99
N THR A 29 6.69 -1.11 -4.58
CA THR A 29 6.84 -0.74 -5.98
C THR A 29 7.56 -1.84 -6.74
N TYR A 30 7.02 -2.22 -7.89
CA TYR A 30 7.60 -3.25 -8.75
C TYR A 30 7.14 -3.03 -10.18
N ALA A 31 8.04 -3.22 -11.16
CA ALA A 31 7.72 -3.15 -12.59
C ALA A 31 6.84 -1.93 -13.02
N LYS A 32 7.17 -0.73 -12.54
CA LYS A 32 6.41 0.53 -12.75
C LYS A 32 4.99 0.56 -12.16
N GLN A 33 4.65 -0.42 -11.33
CA GLN A 33 3.44 -0.45 -10.54
C GLN A 33 3.77 -0.11 -9.09
N ALA A 34 2.77 0.40 -8.38
CA ALA A 34 2.81 0.65 -6.95
C ALA A 34 1.55 0.04 -6.33
N ALA A 35 1.73 -0.67 -5.22
CA ALA A 35 0.67 -1.14 -4.34
C ALA A 35 0.82 -0.43 -2.99
N ILE A 36 -0.27 0.11 -2.47
CA ILE A 36 -0.31 0.79 -1.17
C ILE A 36 -1.32 0.04 -0.30
N GLY A 37 -0.85 -0.55 0.80
CA GLY A 37 -1.68 -1.18 1.81
C GLY A 37 -1.85 -0.26 3.01
N VAL A 38 -3.08 -0.09 3.48
CA VAL A 38 -3.40 0.61 4.72
C VAL A 38 -3.97 -0.41 5.69
N THR A 39 -3.39 -0.50 6.88
CA THR A 39 -3.88 -1.34 7.98
C THR A 39 -4.26 -0.41 9.12
N THR A 40 -5.41 -0.60 9.75
CA THR A 40 -5.79 0.17 10.95
C THR A 40 -6.25 -0.76 12.05
N ASP A 41 -6.18 -0.27 13.28
CA ASP A 41 -6.91 -0.86 14.40
C ASP A 41 -8.38 -0.47 14.29
N PHE A 42 -9.25 -1.45 14.02
CA PHE A 42 -10.68 -1.22 13.84
C PHE A 42 -11.37 -0.61 15.06
N ALA A 43 -10.91 -0.93 16.28
CA ALA A 43 -11.55 -0.43 17.51
C ALA A 43 -11.30 1.06 17.74
N ALA A 44 -10.21 1.61 17.19
CA ALA A 44 -9.84 3.00 17.34
C ALA A 44 -10.01 3.83 16.06
N VAL A 45 -9.97 3.19 14.90
CA VAL A 45 -10.04 3.82 13.58
C VAL A 45 -10.87 2.92 12.64
N PRO A 46 -12.21 2.97 12.73
CA PRO A 46 -13.09 2.17 11.87
C PRO A 46 -13.11 2.65 10.40
N GLU A 47 -12.60 3.84 10.10
CA GLU A 47 -12.63 4.48 8.78
C GLU A 47 -11.47 4.03 7.85
N ALA A 48 -10.92 2.82 8.07
CA ALA A 48 -9.80 2.26 7.28
C ALA A 48 -10.03 2.37 5.76
N ARG A 49 -11.28 2.14 5.35
CA ARG A 49 -11.73 2.20 3.95
C ARG A 49 -11.64 3.61 3.39
N ASP A 50 -12.03 4.61 4.17
CA ASP A 50 -12.00 6.01 3.75
C ASP A 50 -10.56 6.51 3.62
N PHE A 51 -9.67 6.09 4.54
CA PHE A 51 -8.23 6.33 4.41
C PHE A 51 -7.65 5.75 3.11
N ALA A 52 -7.95 4.47 2.83
CA ALA A 52 -7.47 3.84 1.59
C ALA A 52 -8.02 4.54 0.34
N ALA A 53 -9.29 4.93 0.35
CA ALA A 53 -9.92 5.66 -0.75
C ALA A 53 -9.30 7.05 -0.96
N ALA A 54 -9.05 7.79 0.13
CA ALA A 54 -8.42 9.11 0.07
C ALA A 54 -7.01 9.02 -0.52
N VAL A 55 -6.21 8.03 -0.12
CA VAL A 55 -4.87 7.79 -0.69
C VAL A 55 -4.94 7.56 -2.20
N ALA A 56 -5.87 6.71 -2.66
CA ALA A 56 -6.06 6.46 -4.09
C ALA A 56 -6.48 7.73 -4.85
N ALA A 57 -7.36 8.55 -4.26
CA ALA A 57 -7.81 9.81 -4.83
C ALA A 57 -6.67 10.84 -4.94
N GLU A 58 -5.89 11.04 -3.89
CA GLU A 58 -4.77 11.99 -3.90
C GLU A 58 -3.66 11.56 -4.85
N MET A 59 -3.33 10.26 -4.92
CA MET A 59 -2.36 9.73 -5.89
C MET A 59 -2.80 10.02 -7.33
N SER A 60 -4.10 9.96 -7.62
CA SER A 60 -4.65 10.30 -8.93
C SER A 60 -4.47 11.79 -9.25
N ARG A 61 -4.60 12.68 -8.25
CA ARG A 61 -4.37 14.12 -8.39
C ARG A 61 -2.90 14.49 -8.56
N LEU A 62 -1.99 13.70 -8.01
CA LEU A 62 -0.54 13.90 -8.17
C LEU A 62 -0.02 13.45 -9.54
N ARG A 63 -0.74 12.58 -10.24
CA ARG A 63 -0.32 12.03 -11.55
C ARG A 63 0.08 13.10 -12.58
N PRO A 64 -0.66 14.21 -12.77
CA PRO A 64 -0.31 15.27 -13.73
C PRO A 64 0.94 16.07 -13.34
N ALA A 65 1.27 16.16 -12.05
CA ALA A 65 2.44 16.90 -11.55
C ALA A 65 3.76 16.17 -11.81
N ARG A 66 3.71 14.93 -12.34
CA ARG A 66 4.89 14.12 -12.62
C ARG A 66 5.74 14.75 -13.73
N ARG A 67 6.86 15.37 -13.35
CA ARG A 67 7.95 15.68 -14.29
C ARG A 67 8.73 14.40 -14.61
N PRO A 68 9.02 14.09 -15.89
CA PRO A 68 9.93 13.00 -16.23
C PRO A 68 11.31 13.29 -15.65
N THR A 69 11.71 12.54 -14.63
CA THR A 69 13.10 12.54 -14.18
C THR A 69 13.91 11.69 -15.16
N LYS A 70 14.87 12.31 -15.86
CA LYS A 70 15.93 11.54 -16.55
C LYS A 70 16.68 10.80 -15.46
N ARG A 71 16.42 9.51 -15.30
CA ARG A 71 17.20 8.66 -14.41
C ARG A 71 18.65 8.74 -14.88
N ALA A 72 19.50 9.40 -14.10
CA ALA A 72 20.93 9.40 -14.37
C ALA A 72 21.37 7.94 -14.43
N ALA A 73 21.94 7.52 -15.56
CA ALA A 73 22.49 6.19 -15.69
C ALA A 73 23.53 6.01 -14.57
N ARG A 74 23.26 5.10 -13.64
CA ARG A 74 24.27 4.72 -12.65
C ARG A 74 25.31 3.89 -13.41
N PRO A 75 26.59 4.29 -13.46
CA PRO A 75 27.63 3.45 -14.05
C PRO A 75 27.68 2.12 -13.28
N ALA A 76 27.93 1.05 -14.04
CA ALA A 76 27.96 -0.34 -13.57
C ALA A 76 29.09 -0.58 -12.56
#